data_AF-A0A449IF60-F1
#
_entry.id   AF-A0A449IF60-F1
#
_cell.length_a   1.000
_cell.length_b   1.000
_cell.length_c   1.000
_cell.angle_alpha   90.00
_cell.angle_beta   90.00
_cell.angle_gamma   90.00
#
_symmetry.space_group_name_H-M   'P 1'
#
loop_
_entity.id
_entity.type
_entity.pdbx_description
1 polymer ?
#
loop_
_entity_poly.entity_id
_entity_poly.type
_entity_poly.pdbx_seq_one_letter_code
_entity_poly.pdbx_strand_id
1 'polypeptide(L)'
;MTFAMLAKVAASVTDLKKDPMGTYRESGGDPMVILNRNEPAFYILSPERYELLLEMIDDAELARLVKERRGNPTIKVEIDELIATAEKN
;
A
#
# COMPACT_ATOMS: atom_id res chain seq x y z
N MET A 1 -6.00 27.38 -1.70
CA MET A 1 -6.31 26.22 -0.85
C MET A 1 -5.01 25.60 -0.37
N THR A 2 -5.01 24.97 0.80
CA THR A 2 -3.85 24.26 1.36
C THR A 2 -4.11 22.76 1.35
N PHE A 3 -3.11 21.96 1.00
CA PHE A 3 -3.18 20.50 0.95
C PHE A 3 -1.97 19.89 1.64
N ALA A 4 -2.16 18.72 2.25
CA ALA A 4 -1.06 17.95 2.80
C ALA A 4 -0.33 17.21 1.67
N MET A 5 0.98 17.42 1.54
CA MET A 5 1.81 16.68 0.58
C MET A 5 2.47 15.50 1.29
N LEU A 6 2.15 14.29 0.83
CA LEU A 6 2.70 13.04 1.36
C LEU A 6 3.90 12.54 0.54
N ALA A 7 4.23 13.22 -0.55
CA ALA A 7 5.43 13.00 -1.35
C ALA A 7 6.43 14.13 -1.14
N LYS A 8 7.72 13.78 -1.17
CA LYS A 8 8.83 14.74 -1.10
C LYS A 8 9.10 15.43 -2.44
N VAL A 9 8.61 14.84 -3.54
CA VAL A 9 8.85 15.30 -4.91
C VAL A 9 7.51 15.52 -5.61
N ALA A 10 7.42 16.61 -6.34
CA ALA A 10 6.25 16.98 -7.13
C ALA A 10 6.67 17.33 -8.56
N ALA A 11 5.86 16.95 -9.54
CA ALA A 11 6.04 17.35 -10.93
C ALA A 11 4.71 17.81 -11.53
N SER A 12 4.74 18.65 -12.56
CA SER A 12 3.51 19.03 -13.25
C SER A 12 3.05 17.93 -14.22
N VAL A 13 1.75 17.93 -14.57
CA VAL A 13 1.24 17.10 -15.67
C VAL A 13 1.98 17.39 -16.98
N THR A 14 2.47 18.62 -17.18
CA THR A 14 3.24 19.00 -18.37
C THR A 14 4.60 18.31 -18.40
N ASP A 15 5.32 18.28 -17.28
CA ASP A 15 6.63 17.60 -17.18
C ASP A 15 6.46 16.10 -17.39
N LEU A 16 5.46 15.51 -16.72
CA LEU A 16 5.13 14.11 -16.87
C LEU A 16 4.79 13.74 -18.32
N LYS A 17 4.02 14.57 -19.04
CA LYS A 17 3.68 14.32 -20.45
C LYS A 17 4.90 14.41 -21.36
N LYS A 18 5.86 15.28 -21.04
CA LYS A 18 7.05 15.54 -21.85
C LYS A 18 8.04 14.38 -21.76
N ASP A 19 8.32 13.90 -20.54
CA ASP A 19 9.19 12.75 -20.31
C ASP A 19 8.70 11.98 -19.07
N PRO A 20 7.78 11.01 -19.22
CA PRO A 20 7.21 10.31 -18.08
C PRO A 20 8.26 9.58 -17.23
N MET A 21 9.18 8.89 -17.89
CA MET A 21 10.18 8.08 -17.20
C MET A 21 11.33 8.93 -16.65
N GLY A 22 11.72 10.02 -17.32
CA GLY A 22 12.68 10.97 -16.79
C GLY A 22 12.14 11.71 -15.58
N THR A 23 10.92 12.22 -15.67
CA THR A 23 10.22 12.87 -14.56
C THR A 23 10.12 11.94 -13.36
N TYR A 24 9.69 10.69 -13.56
CA TYR A 24 9.61 9.74 -12.46
C TYR A 24 10.98 9.39 -11.85
N ARG A 25 12.04 9.28 -12.67
CA ARG A 25 13.41 9.02 -12.16
C ARG A 25 13.91 10.08 -11.19
N GLU A 26 13.43 11.32 -11.28
CA GLU A 26 13.75 12.38 -10.32
C GLU A 26 13.22 12.09 -8.91
N SER A 27 12.22 11.21 -8.76
CA SER A 27 11.77 10.76 -7.44
C SER A 27 12.72 9.77 -6.78
N GLY A 28 13.71 9.23 -7.49
CA GLY A 28 14.59 8.18 -6.97
C GLY A 28 13.85 6.90 -6.57
N GLY A 29 12.66 6.65 -7.13
CA GLY A 29 11.80 5.51 -6.77
C GLY A 29 10.89 5.75 -5.56
N ASP A 30 10.93 6.94 -4.96
CA ASP A 30 9.96 7.34 -3.94
C ASP A 30 8.63 7.80 -4.59
N PRO A 31 7.53 7.85 -3.82
CA PRO A 31 6.27 8.43 -4.29
C PRO A 31 6.45 9.86 -4.79
N MET A 32 5.85 10.16 -5.94
CA MET A 32 5.80 11.51 -6.53
C MET A 32 4.36 11.98 -6.62
N VAL A 33 4.10 13.26 -6.33
CA VAL A 33 2.79 13.86 -6.59
C VAL A 33 2.79 14.60 -7.93
N ILE A 34 1.73 14.42 -8.71
CA ILE A 34 1.53 15.12 -9.98
C ILE A 34 0.55 16.25 -9.79
N LEU A 35 0.97 17.45 -10.21
CA LEU A 35 0.21 18.68 -10.09
C LEU A 35 -0.48 19.02 -11.42
N ASN A 36 -1.77 19.32 -11.37
CA ASN A 36 -2.51 19.90 -12.48
C ASN A 36 -2.94 21.32 -12.08
N ARG A 37 -2.52 22.33 -12.85
CA ARG A 37 -2.77 23.76 -12.53
C ARG A 37 -2.39 24.13 -11.08
N ASN A 38 -1.23 23.64 -10.62
CA ASN A 38 -0.70 23.80 -9.25
C ASN A 38 -1.52 23.15 -8.12
N GLU A 39 -2.46 22.25 -8.47
CA GLU A 39 -3.21 21.47 -7.50
C GLU A 39 -2.82 19.98 -7.60
N PRO A 40 -2.65 19.25 -6.48
CA PRO A 40 -2.39 17.83 -6.50
C PRO A 40 -3.52 17.06 -7.20
N ALA A 41 -3.16 16.30 -8.23
CA ALA A 41 -4.11 15.50 -9.00
C ALA A 41 -4.03 14.02 -8.63
N PHE A 42 -2.82 13.44 -8.58
CA PHE A 42 -2.61 12.03 -8.23
C PHE A 42 -1.15 11.78 -7.80
N TYR A 43 -0.92 10.63 -7.16
CA TYR A 43 0.42 10.13 -6.86
C TYR A 43 0.86 9.10 -7.91
N ILE A 44 2.16 9.03 -8.16
CA ILE A 44 2.81 7.97 -8.91
C ILE A 44 3.68 7.16 -7.94
N LEU A 45 3.52 5.85 -8.00
CA LEU A 45 4.27 4.86 -7.23
C LEU A 45 4.96 3.91 -8.21
N SER A 46 6.12 3.38 -7.85
CA SER A 46 6.66 2.23 -8.57
C SER A 46 5.81 1.00 -8.27
N PRO A 47 5.85 -0.05 -9.13
CA PRO A 47 5.20 -1.32 -8.83
C PRO A 47 5.56 -1.86 -7.44
N GLU A 48 6.84 -1.83 -7.08
CA GLU A 48 7.35 -2.35 -5.80
C GLU A 48 6.81 -1.54 -4.61
N ARG A 49 6.69 -0.21 -4.76
CA ARG A 49 6.11 0.64 -3.72
C ARG A 49 4.61 0.42 -3.56
N TYR A 50 3.90 0.16 -4.66
CA TYR A 50 2.48 -0.14 -4.61
C TYR A 50 2.22 -1.51 -3.98
N GLU A 51 3.02 -2.53 -4.31
CA GLU A 51 2.96 -3.85 -3.68
C GLU A 51 3.21 -3.76 -2.18
N LEU A 52 4.27 -3.07 -1.76
CA LEU A 52 4.56 -2.86 -0.33
C LEU A 52 3.42 -2.13 0.40
N LEU A 53 2.77 -1.16 -0.25
CA LEU A 53 1.62 -0.47 0.34
C LEU A 53 0.46 -1.44 0.59
N LEU A 54 0.18 -2.34 -0.35
CA LEU A 54 -0.86 -3.36 -0.20
C LEU A 54 -0.53 -4.35 0.91
N GLU A 55 0.71 -4.83 0.98
CA GLU A 55 1.19 -5.72 2.05
C GLU A 55 1.03 -5.08 3.44
N MET A 56 1.43 -3.82 3.58
CA MET A 56 1.28 -3.07 4.84
C MET A 56 -0.19 -2.89 5.26
N ILE A 57 -1.11 -2.75 4.31
CA ILE A 57 -2.54 -2.65 4.59
C ILE A 57 -3.08 -3.99 5.10
N ASP A 58 -2.73 -5.09 4.44
CA ASP A 58 -3.13 -6.44 4.85
C ASP A 58 -2.60 -6.78 6.26
N ASP A 59 -1.33 -6.50 6.52
CA ASP A 59 -0.71 -6.66 7.84
C ASP A 59 -1.42 -5.83 8.92
N ALA A 60 -1.83 -4.60 8.60
CA ALA A 60 -2.55 -3.74 9.54
C ALA A 60 -3.95 -4.31 9.87
N GLU A 61 -4.65 -4.87 8.88
CA GLU A 61 -5.93 -5.53 9.09
C GLU A 61 -5.77 -6.81 9.92
N LEU A 62 -4.76 -7.63 9.63
CA LEU A 62 -4.44 -8.82 10.41
C LEU A 62 -4.08 -8.47 11.86
N ALA A 63 -3.26 -7.43 12.07
CA ALA A 63 -2.91 -6.95 13.40
C ALA A 63 -4.13 -6.43 14.17
N ARG A 64 -5.08 -5.78 13.50
CA ARG A 64 -6.37 -5.39 14.09
C ARG A 64 -7.15 -6.62 14.54
N LEU A 65 -7.28 -7.63 13.67
CA LEU A 65 -8.00 -8.87 13.97
C LEU A 65 -7.39 -9.62 15.16
N VAL A 66 -6.06 -9.71 15.21
CA VAL A 66 -5.35 -10.33 16.34
C VAL A 66 -5.66 -9.59 17.64
N LYS A 67 -5.65 -8.25 17.64
CA LYS A 67 -6.00 -7.45 18.82
C LYS A 67 -7.45 -7.69 19.27
N GLU A 68 -8.39 -7.75 18.33
CA GLU A 68 -9.81 -7.99 18.62
C GLU A 68 -10.09 -9.38 19.18
N ARG A 69 -9.34 -10.39 18.73
CA ARG A 69 -9.49 -11.78 19.19
C ARG A 69 -8.67 -12.11 20.43
N ARG A 70 -7.81 -11.18 20.87
CA ARG A 70 -6.91 -11.43 21.99
C ARG A 70 -7.70 -11.64 23.27
N GLY A 71 -7.54 -12.82 23.87
CA GLY A 71 -8.24 -13.19 25.11
C GLY A 71 -9.63 -13.78 24.92
N ASN A 72 -10.08 -14.00 23.68
CA ASN A 72 -11.29 -14.75 23.42
C ASN A 72 -11.11 -16.23 23.84
N PRO A 73 -12.21 -16.96 24.14
CA PRO A 73 -12.14 -18.38 24.42
C PRO A 73 -11.40 -19.15 23.31
N THR A 74 -10.46 -19.99 23.72
CA THR A 74 -9.69 -20.85 22.82
C THR A 74 -10.13 -22.29 22.97
N ILE A 75 -10.17 -23.03 21.87
CA ILE A 75 -10.33 -24.48 21.89
C ILE A 75 -8.97 -25.14 21.61
N LYS A 76 -8.65 -26.21 22.33
CA LYS A 76 -7.48 -27.04 22.02
C LYS A 76 -7.81 -27.89 20.80
N VAL A 77 -6.90 -27.92 19.84
CA VAL A 77 -7.01 -28.69 18.60
C VAL A 77 -5.67 -29.34 18.29
N GLU A 78 -5.69 -30.51 17.65
CA GLU A 78 -4.51 -31.16 17.10
C GLU A 78 -4.40 -30.85 15.60
N ILE A 79 -3.18 -30.53 15.13
CA ILE A 79 -2.99 -30.01 13.76
C ILE A 79 -3.32 -31.07 12.70
N ASP A 80 -3.00 -32.34 12.96
CA ASP A 80 -3.27 -33.45 12.05
C ASP A 80 -4.78 -33.66 11.85
N GLU A 81 -5.58 -33.46 12.90
CA GLU A 81 -7.05 -33.56 12.82
C GLU A 81 -7.65 -32.46 11.93
N LEU A 82 -7.11 -31.24 12.01
CA LEU A 82 -7.55 -30.12 11.16
C LEU A 82 -7.20 -30.34 9.69
N ILE A 83 -5.98 -30.82 9.40
CA ILE A 83 -5.54 -31.11 8.03
C ILE A 83 -6.43 -32.20 7.42
N ALA A 84 -6.65 -33.30 8.15
CA ALA A 84 -7.51 -34.40 7.69
C ALA A 84 -8.98 -33.98 7.47
N THR A 85 -9.45 -32.91 8.13
CA THR A 85 -10.79 -32.35 7.93
C THR A 85 -10.86 -31.45 6.70
N ALA A 86 -9.81 -30.68 6.41
CA ALA A 86 -9.76 -29.83 5.23
C ALA A 86 -9.71 -30.62 3.92
N GLU A 87 -8.98 -31.74 3.88
CA GLU A 87 -8.85 -32.60 2.69
C GLU A 87 -10.11 -33.41 2.34
N LYS A 88 -11.08 -33.49 3.27
CA LYS A 88 -12.36 -34.20 3.06
C LYS A 88 -13.45 -33.33 2.45
N ASN A 89 -13.25 -32.01 2.37
CA ASN A 89 -14.18 -31.04 1.77
C ASN A 89 -13.66 -30.54 0.42
#